data_AF-A0A7J7M7L7-F1
#
_entry.id   AF-A0A7J7M7L7-F1
#
_cell.length_a   1.000
_cell.length_b   1.000
_cell.length_c   1.000
_cell.angle_alpha   90.00
_cell.angle_beta   90.00
_cell.angle_gamma   90.00
#
_symmetry.space_group_name_H-M   'P 1'
#
loop_
_entity.id
_entity.type
_entity.pdbx_description
1 polymer ?
#
loop_
_entity_poly.entity_id
_entity_poly.type
_entity_poly.pdbx_seq_one_letter_code
_entity_poly.pdbx_strand_id
1 'polypeptide(L)' 'MSAEYYVIPQLEHYESMIELFIIKAYMDELEAFVHNMPFKPTVPVLKKVINTYKEHGHSGLEEWVVERLNE' A
#
# COMPACT_ATOMS: atom_id res chain seq x y z
N MET A 1 14.57 5.96 7.87
CA MET A 1 13.78 5.86 9.12
C MET A 1 14.54 5.21 10.27
N SER A 2 14.83 3.91 10.24
CA SER A 2 15.53 3.23 11.35
C SER A 2 16.99 3.66 11.53
N ALA A 3 17.72 3.87 10.43
CA ALA A 3 19.12 4.32 10.48
C ALA A 3 19.29 5.83 10.78
N GLU A 4 18.25 6.62 10.53
CA GLU A 4 18.32 8.10 10.57
C GLU A 4 17.62 8.68 11.81
N TYR A 5 16.47 8.10 12.17
CA TYR A 5 15.64 8.56 13.29
C TYR A 5 15.57 7.55 14.43
N TYR A 6 16.24 6.40 14.32
CA TYR A 6 16.22 5.32 15.31
C TYR A 6 14.80 4.80 15.64
N VAL A 7 13.84 5.02 14.73
CA VAL A 7 12.46 4.51 14.83
C VAL A 7 12.30 3.33 13.90
N ILE A 8 11.81 2.21 14.43
CA ILE A 8 11.43 1.03 13.66
C ILE A 8 9.92 1.12 13.43
N PRO A 9 9.45 1.48 12.22
CA PRO A 9 8.04 1.55 11.96
C PRO A 9 7.45 0.13 11.96
N GLN A 10 6.42 -0.06 12.78
CA GLN A 10 5.64 -1.28 12.83
C GLN A 10 4.56 -1.29 11.74
N LEU A 11 3.94 -2.45 11.52
CA LEU A 11 2.93 -2.69 10.50
C LEU A 11 1.86 -1.59 10.47
N GLU A 12 1.34 -1.22 11.64
CA GLU A 12 0.25 -0.25 11.83
C GLU A 12 0.60 1.13 11.27
N HIS A 13 1.87 1.52 11.30
CA HIS A 13 2.34 2.79 10.75
C HIS A 13 2.33 2.76 9.21
N TYR A 14 2.68 1.62 8.61
CA TYR A 14 2.59 1.46 7.16
C TYR A 14 1.13 1.39 6.68
N GLU A 15 0.26 0.71 7.43
CA GLU A 15 -1.18 0.70 7.13
C GLU A 15 -1.74 2.12 7.19
N SER A 16 -1.37 2.91 8.19
CA SER A 16 -1.76 4.33 8.30
C SER A 16 -1.28 5.16 7.11
N MET A 17 -0.04 4.96 6.64
CA MET A 17 0.47 5.66 5.46
C MET A 17 -0.30 5.30 4.19
N ILE A 18 -0.64 4.03 4.01
CA ILE A 18 -1.46 3.56 2.88
C ILE A 18 -2.83 4.23 2.88
N GLU A 19 -3.48 4.32 4.05
CA GLU A 19 -4.75 5.03 4.18
C GLU A 19 -4.65 6.51 3.79
N LEU A 20 -3.56 7.18 4.18
CA LEU A 20 -3.33 8.58 3.83
C LEU A 20 -3.20 8.76 2.31
N PHE A 21 -2.44 7.90 1.62
CA PHE A 21 -2.32 7.96 0.17
C PHE A 21 -3.66 7.73 -0.53
N ILE A 22 -4.44 6.75 -0.06
CA ILE A 22 -5.79 6.45 -0.56
C ILE A 22 -6.70 7.67 -0.43
N ILE A 23 -6.75 8.30 0.75
CA ILE A 23 -7.61 9.47 0.99
C ILE A 23 -7.23 10.66 0.11
N LYS A 24 -5.94 10.78 -0.24
CA LYS A 24 -5.44 11.84 -1.12
C LYS A 24 -5.45 11.48 -2.60
N ALA A 25 -5.85 10.25 -2.95
CA ALA A 25 -5.78 9.71 -4.31
C ALA A 25 -4.37 9.81 -4.94
N TYR A 26 -3.33 9.68 -4.10
CA TYR A 26 -1.92 9.69 -4.51
C TYR A 26 -1.50 8.27 -4.90
N MET A 27 -1.96 7.84 -6.07
CA MET A 27 -1.87 6.44 -6.52
C MET A 27 -0.45 6.05 -6.91
N ASP A 28 0.29 6.93 -7.60
CA ASP A 28 1.69 6.67 -7.97
C ASP A 28 2.58 6.52 -6.72
N GLU A 29 2.37 7.37 -5.71
CA GLU A 29 3.08 7.29 -4.43
C GLU A 29 2.65 6.05 -3.63
N LEU A 30 1.36 5.70 -3.65
CA LEU A 30 0.85 4.49 -3.01
C LEU A 30 1.51 3.24 -3.61
N GLU A 31 1.61 3.16 -4.94
CA GLU A 31 2.28 2.08 -5.65
C GLU A 31 3.74 1.96 -5.23
N ALA A 32 4.49 3.06 -5.34
CA ALA A 32 5.89 3.10 -4.96
C ALA A 32 6.10 2.73 -3.49
N PHE A 33 5.23 3.22 -2.60
CA PHE A 33 5.31 2.93 -1.17
C PHE A 33 5.09 1.44 -0.89
N VAL A 34 4.05 0.86 -1.49
CA VAL A 34 3.69 -0.54 -1.30
C VAL A 34 4.74 -1.49 -1.88
N HIS A 35 5.39 -1.13 -2.98
CA HIS A 35 6.51 -1.88 -3.56
C HIS A 35 7.78 -1.86 -2.68
N ASN A 36 8.04 -0.74 -2.00
CA ASN A 36 9.25 -0.57 -1.18
C ASN A 36 9.06 -1.03 0.28
N MET A 37 7.88 -1.54 0.65
CA MET A 37 7.66 -2.05 2.00
C MET A 37 8.54 -3.27 2.29
N PRO A 38 9.12 -3.37 3.51
CA PRO A 38 9.97 -4.50 3.90
C PRO A 38 9.18 -5.79 4.17
N PHE A 39 7.86 -5.77 4.08
CA PHE A 39 6.97 -6.91 4.33
C PHE A 39 5.73 -6.85 3.44
N LYS A 40 5.01 -7.97 3.33
CA LYS A 40 3.76 -8.06 2.58
C LYS A 40 2.63 -7.39 3.39
N PRO A 41 1.89 -6.41 2.83
CA PRO A 41 0.73 -5.83 3.50
C PRO A 41 -0.35 -6.88 3.78
N THR A 42 -1.18 -6.60 4.79
CA THR A 42 -2.25 -7.50 5.20
C THR A 42 -3.36 -7.58 4.15
N VAL A 43 -4.10 -8.69 4.13
CA VAL A 43 -5.23 -8.90 3.22
C VAL A 43 -6.29 -7.77 3.30
N PRO A 44 -6.67 -7.25 4.48
CA PRO A 44 -7.58 -6.11 4.57
C PRO A 44 -7.06 -4.86 3.87
N VAL A 45 -5.76 -4.55 4.02
CA VAL A 45 -5.14 -3.39 3.39
C VAL A 45 -5.09 -3.56 1.87
N LEU A 46 -4.71 -4.75 1.38
CA LEU A 46 -4.71 -5.05 -0.05
C LEU A 46 -6.11 -4.90 -0.69
N LYS A 47 -7.16 -5.36 0.00
CA LYS A 47 -8.54 -5.16 -0.45
C LYS A 47 -8.92 -3.68 -0.53
N LYS A 48 -8.50 -2.89 0.45
CA LYS A 48 -8.75 -1.43 0.47
C LYS A 48 -8.08 -0.75 -0.72
N VAL A 49 -6.81 -1.09 -0.97
CA VAL A 49 -6.06 -0.62 -2.13
C VAL A 49 -6.79 -0.94 -3.44
N ILE A 50 -7.17 -2.21 -3.68
CA ILE A 50 -7.91 -2.60 -4.91
C ILE A 50 -9.20 -1.79 -5.09
N ASN A 51 -10.00 -1.65 -4.03
CA ASN A 51 -11.25 -0.92 -4.12
C ASN A 51 -11.02 0.54 -4.51
N THR A 52 -9.99 1.19 -3.94
CA THR A 52 -9.60 2.55 -4.33
C THR A 52 -9.16 2.62 -5.80
N TYR A 53 -8.36 1.65 -6.28
CA TYR A 53 -7.94 1.59 -7.68
C TYR A 53 -9.12 1.45 -8.66
N LYS A 54 -10.09 0.59 -8.32
CA LYS A 54 -11.34 0.43 -9.09
C LYS A 54 -12.15 1.71 -9.18
N GLU A 55 -12.22 2.48 -8.09
CA GLU A 55 -12.93 3.75 -8.04
C GLU A 55 -12.22 4.85 -8.86
N HIS A 56 -10.88 4.83 -8.93
CA HIS A 56 -10.07 5.86 -9.58
C HIS A 56 -9.65 5.50 -11.02
N GLY A 57 -9.98 4.31 -11.52
CA GLY A 57 -9.80 3.94 -12.94
C GLY A 57 -8.37 3.62 -13.37
N HIS A 58 -7.45 3.35 -12.43
CA HIS A 58 -6.07 2.99 -12.72
C HIS A 58 -5.93 1.46 -12.81
N SER A 59 -5.82 0.92 -14.03
CA SER A 59 -5.89 -0.52 -14.32
C SER A 59 -4.61 -1.31 -14.04
N GLY A 60 -3.47 -0.65 -13.78
CA GLY A 60 -2.17 -1.34 -13.64
C GLY A 60 -1.99 -2.13 -12.34
N LEU A 61 -2.69 -1.73 -11.28
CA LEU A 61 -2.45 -2.26 -9.93
C LEU A 61 -3.36 -3.41 -9.51
N GLU A 62 -4.45 -3.64 -10.25
CA GLU A 62 -5.31 -4.80 -9.99
C GLU A 62 -4.53 -6.11 -10.17
N GLU A 63 -3.71 -6.20 -11.22
CA GLU A 63 -2.95 -7.41 -11.53
C GLU A 63 -1.92 -7.73 -10.42
N TRP A 64 -1.19 -6.70 -9.96
CA TRP A 64 -0.21 -6.83 -8.88
C TRP A 64 -0.84 -7.24 -7.53
N VAL A 65 -1.99 -6.66 -7.16
CA VAL A 65 -2.65 -7.05 -5.90
C VAL A 65 -3.26 -8.45 -6.02
N VAL A 66 -3.79 -8.82 -7.18
CA VAL A 66 -4.35 -10.16 -7.42
C VAL A 66 -3.25 -11.22 -7.31
N GLU A 67 -2.06 -10.99 -7.85
CA GLU A 67 -0.90 -11.87 -7.66
C GLU A 67 -0.59 -12.06 -6.17
N ARG A 68 -0.58 -10.98 -5.38
CA ARG A 68 -0.30 -11.06 -3.94
C ARG A 68 -1.44 -11.65 -3.11
N LEU A 69 -2.68 -11.63 -3.57
CA LEU A 69 -3.80 -12.30 -2.88
C LEU A 69 -3.84 -13.81 -3.12
N ASN A 70 -3.23 -14.28 -4.21
CA ASN A 70 -3.19 -15.69 -4.60
C ASN A 70 -1.95 -16.46 -4.07
N GLU A 71 -0.97 -15.75 -3.51
CA GLU A 71 0.16 -16.28 -2.72
C GLU A 71 -0.14 -16.32 -1.21
#